data_AF-A0A6G1F985-F1
#
_entry.id   AF-A0A6G1F985-F1
#
_cell.length_a   1.000
_cell.length_b   1.000
_cell.length_c   1.000
_cell.angle_alpha   90.00
_cell.angle_beta   90.00
_cell.angle_gamma   90.00
#
_symmetry.space_group_name_H-M   'P 1'
#
loop_
_entity.id
_entity.type
_entity.pdbx_description
1 polymer ?
#
loop_
_entity_poly.entity_id
_entity_poly.type
_entity_poly.pdbx_seq_one_letter_code
_entity_poly.pdbx_strand_id
1 'polypeptide(L)'
;MAATAMEHDGGGEEVVTPGELLGNSSSLLAGHGAYADGRSVRASVTGHRRLVPPPPGSTDQRSTVEVVGHKAHGAVPQPGSVVIARVTKVMARMASADIMCVDSKAVKEKFTGMIRWYTGSDQLD
;
A
#
# COMPACT_ATOMS: atom_id res chain seq x y z
N MET A 1 13.46 43.83 22.65
CA MET A 1 12.97 43.62 21.28
C MET A 1 14.12 43.01 20.50
N ALA A 2 14.06 41.84 19.88
CA ALA A 2 12.92 41.04 19.45
C ALA A 2 13.23 39.55 19.69
N ALA A 3 12.20 38.78 20.02
CA ALA A 3 12.27 37.33 20.06
C ALA A 3 12.34 36.82 18.62
N THR A 4 13.45 36.20 18.24
CA THR A 4 13.52 35.43 17.00
C THR A 4 12.96 34.05 17.31
N ALA A 5 11.73 33.83 16.87
CA ALA A 5 11.10 32.53 16.86
C ALA A 5 12.01 31.56 16.11
N MET A 6 12.46 30.53 16.82
CA MET A 6 13.21 29.43 16.25
C MET A 6 12.16 28.59 15.52
N GLU A 7 12.08 28.74 14.20
CA GLU A 7 11.24 27.88 13.37
C GLU A 7 11.67 26.44 13.59
N HIS A 8 10.74 25.64 14.12
CA HIS A 8 10.93 24.22 14.31
C HIS A 8 11.00 23.57 12.92
N ASP A 9 12.21 23.17 12.51
CA ASP A 9 12.45 22.23 11.42
C ASP A 9 11.99 20.83 11.85
N GLY A 10 10.67 20.68 11.97
CA GLY A 10 9.98 19.46 12.34
C GLY A 10 9.88 18.54 11.15
N GLY A 11 10.99 17.88 10.77
CA GLY A 11 10.99 16.63 10.00
C GLY A 11 10.36 15.46 10.78
N GLY A 12 9.35 15.74 11.61
CA GLY A 12 8.57 14.77 12.36
C GLY A 12 7.38 14.36 11.51
N GLU A 13 7.34 13.08 11.13
CA GLU A 13 6.24 12.49 10.40
C GLU A 13 4.89 12.81 11.08
N GLU A 14 4.15 13.74 10.50
CA GLU A 14 2.85 14.21 11.01
C GLU A 14 1.87 13.04 11.09
N VAL A 15 1.45 12.71 12.32
CA VAL A 15 0.44 11.67 12.56
C VAL A 15 -0.93 12.27 12.29
N VAL A 16 -1.65 11.68 11.34
CA VAL A 16 -3.01 12.09 10.96
C VAL A 16 -4.02 11.02 11.36
N THR A 17 -5.28 11.41 11.46
CA THR A 17 -6.41 10.54 11.78
C THR A 17 -7.40 10.44 10.61
N PRO A 18 -8.21 9.36 10.50
CA PRO A 18 -9.20 9.23 9.44
C PRO A 18 -10.16 10.43 9.39
N GLY A 19 -10.43 10.95 8.19
CA GLY A 19 -11.27 12.12 7.93
C GLY A 19 -10.51 13.45 7.93
N GLU A 20 -9.28 13.47 8.47
CA GLU A 20 -8.43 14.65 8.52
C GLU A 20 -8.04 15.14 7.12
N LEU A 21 -8.01 16.47 6.94
CA LEU A 21 -7.73 17.12 5.66
C LEU A 21 -6.22 17.15 5.41
N LEU A 22 -5.78 16.50 4.33
CA LEU A 22 -4.38 16.43 3.93
C LEU A 22 -3.97 17.52 2.93
N GLY A 23 -4.95 18.08 2.20
CA GLY A 23 -4.74 19.19 1.28
C GLY A 23 -5.74 19.23 0.14
N ASN A 24 -5.45 20.03 -0.90
CA ASN A 24 -6.31 20.19 -2.06
C ASN A 24 -6.01 19.15 -3.13
N SER A 25 -7.05 18.59 -3.76
CA SER A 25 -6.89 17.62 -4.85
C SER A 25 -6.21 18.24 -6.07
N SER A 26 -6.26 19.56 -6.27
CA SER A 26 -5.55 20.26 -7.36
C SER A 26 -4.03 20.28 -7.21
N SER A 27 -3.51 20.10 -6.00
CA SER A 27 -2.07 20.09 -5.70
C SER A 27 -1.54 18.71 -5.32
N LEU A 28 -2.41 17.82 -4.84
CA LEU A 28 -2.06 16.51 -4.32
C LEU A 28 -2.90 15.41 -4.96
N LEU A 29 -2.25 14.30 -5.27
CA LEU A 29 -2.90 13.04 -5.61
C LEU A 29 -3.13 12.21 -4.34
N ALA A 30 -4.29 11.56 -4.23
CA ALA A 30 -4.57 10.66 -3.12
C ALA A 30 -3.89 9.29 -3.38
N GLY A 31 -2.97 8.89 -2.51
CA GLY A 31 -2.32 7.58 -2.53
C GLY A 31 -2.81 6.64 -1.44
N HIS A 32 -1.99 5.67 -1.05
CA HIS A 32 -2.34 4.68 -0.02
C HIS A 32 -2.70 5.36 1.31
N GLY A 33 -3.80 4.94 1.94
CA GLY A 33 -4.25 5.53 3.21
C GLY A 33 -4.84 6.95 3.09
N ALA A 34 -5.08 7.42 1.87
CA ALA A 34 -5.78 8.67 1.59
C ALA A 34 -6.86 8.47 0.53
N TYR A 35 -7.82 9.40 0.45
CA TYR A 35 -8.85 9.42 -0.60
C TYR A 35 -9.15 10.85 -1.03
N ALA A 36 -9.63 11.01 -2.26
CA ALA A 36 -10.10 12.29 -2.77
C ALA A 36 -11.61 12.46 -2.50
N ASP A 37 -11.97 13.62 -1.99
CA ASP A 37 -13.33 14.05 -1.69
C ASP A 37 -13.57 15.43 -2.33
N GLY A 38 -14.04 15.42 -3.57
CA GLY A 38 -14.17 16.62 -4.40
C GLY A 38 -12.85 17.38 -4.56
N ARG A 39 -12.76 18.55 -3.93
CA ARG A 39 -11.57 19.44 -3.99
C ARG A 39 -10.54 19.15 -2.89
N SER A 40 -10.81 18.19 -2.03
CA SER A 40 -9.99 17.88 -0.86
C SER A 40 -9.42 16.47 -0.95
N VAL A 41 -8.26 16.26 -0.35
CA VAL A 41 -7.69 14.94 -0.08
C VAL A 41 -7.71 14.73 1.42
N ARG A 42 -8.20 13.58 1.87
CA ARG A 42 -8.37 13.25 3.29
C ARG A 42 -7.71 11.92 3.63
N ALA A 43 -7.32 11.77 4.90
CA ALA A 43 -6.80 10.50 5.40
C ALA A 43 -7.92 9.46 5.56
N SER A 44 -7.65 8.21 5.22
CA SER A 44 -8.56 7.08 5.47
C SER A 44 -8.09 6.17 6.62
N VAL A 45 -6.84 6.34 7.08
CA VAL A 45 -6.25 5.57 8.17
C VAL A 45 -5.54 6.49 9.16
N THR A 46 -5.39 6.05 10.42
CA THR A 46 -4.51 6.73 11.37
C THR A 46 -3.07 6.34 11.08
N GLY A 47 -2.18 7.28 10.86
CA GLY A 47 -0.80 6.98 10.52
C GLY A 47 0.05 8.19 10.23
N HIS A 48 1.27 7.93 9.79
CA HIS A 48 2.23 8.96 9.42
C HIS A 48 2.00 9.38 7.98
N ARG A 49 1.84 10.69 7.77
CA ARG A 49 1.73 11.30 6.44
C ARG A 49 3.08 11.27 5.73
N ARG A 50 3.07 10.83 4.47
CA ARG A 50 4.23 10.80 3.56
C ARG A 50 3.86 11.41 2.21
N LEU A 51 4.75 12.24 1.66
CA LEU A 51 4.65 12.72 0.28
C LEU A 51 5.58 11.91 -0.62
N VAL A 52 5.02 11.39 -1.71
CA VAL A 52 5.75 10.69 -2.77
C VAL A 52 5.82 11.63 -3.97
N PRO A 53 7.03 12.01 -4.42
CA PRO A 53 7.19 12.89 -5.57
C PRO A 53 6.67 12.21 -6.85
N PRO A 54 6.24 13.00 -7.85
CA PRO A 54 5.80 12.45 -9.13
C PRO A 54 6.94 11.66 -9.81
N PRO A 55 6.62 10.55 -10.50
CA PRO A 55 7.62 9.83 -11.30
C PRO A 55 8.21 10.73 -12.38
N PRO A 56 9.51 10.57 -12.72
CA PRO A 56 10.11 11.35 -13.79
C PRO A 56 9.39 11.05 -15.13
N GLY A 57 8.83 12.10 -15.74
CA GLY A 57 8.11 12.00 -17.01
C GLY A 57 6.58 11.80 -16.90
N SER A 58 5.99 11.91 -15.71
CA SER A 58 4.54 11.94 -15.59
C SER A 58 3.94 13.23 -16.16
N THR A 59 2.80 13.10 -16.84
CA THR A 59 2.00 14.26 -17.30
C THR A 59 1.47 15.07 -16.11
N ASP A 60 1.23 14.40 -14.99
CA ASP A 60 0.78 15.00 -13.75
C ASP A 60 1.97 15.18 -12.80
N GLN A 61 2.27 16.43 -12.45
CA GLN A 61 3.39 16.82 -11.60
C GLN A 61 2.99 16.98 -10.13
N ARG A 62 1.74 16.64 -9.77
CA ARG A 62 1.29 16.65 -8.38
C ARG A 62 2.01 15.57 -7.57
N SER A 63 2.36 15.89 -6.33
CA SER A 63 2.87 14.90 -5.39
C SER A 63 1.73 14.02 -4.88
N THR A 64 2.00 12.74 -4.66
CA THR A 64 1.04 11.80 -4.09
C THR A 64 1.17 11.82 -2.58
N VAL A 65 0.07 12.07 -1.86
CA VAL A 65 0.03 11.97 -0.39
C VAL A 65 -0.42 10.57 0.02
N GLU A 66 0.39 9.92 0.84
CA GLU A 66 0.10 8.62 1.44
C GLU A 66 0.06 8.75 2.96
N VAL A 67 -0.74 7.92 3.61
CA VAL A 67 -0.78 7.79 5.07
C VAL A 67 -0.44 6.35 5.42
N VAL A 68 0.71 6.16 6.07
CA VAL A 68 1.19 4.85 6.47
C VAL A 68 0.74 4.58 7.90
N GLY A 69 -0.19 3.64 8.06
CA GLY A 69 -0.70 3.27 9.36
C GLY A 69 0.37 2.69 10.29
N HIS A 70 0.23 2.92 11.59
CA HIS A 70 1.14 2.39 12.62
C HIS A 70 1.16 0.85 12.66
N LYS A 71 0.11 0.21 12.14
CA LYS A 71 0.11 -1.19 11.73
C LYS A 71 0.39 -1.25 10.23
N ALA A 72 1.65 -1.14 9.84
CA ALA A 72 2.04 -1.46 8.47
C ALA A 72 1.47 -2.85 8.15
N HIS A 73 0.60 -2.93 7.14
CA HIS A 73 0.08 -4.21 6.68
C HIS A 73 1.26 -5.16 6.50
N GLY A 74 1.14 -6.40 7.02
CA GLY A 74 2.15 -7.43 6.76
C GLY A 74 2.35 -7.58 5.26
N ALA A 75 3.42 -8.23 4.82
CA ALA A 75 3.70 -8.38 3.39
C ALA A 75 2.47 -8.96 2.65
N VAL A 76 1.80 -8.14 1.85
CA VAL A 76 0.60 -8.53 1.10
C VAL A 76 1.04 -9.00 -0.28
N PRO A 77 0.67 -10.21 -0.73
CA PRO A 77 0.97 -10.67 -2.08
C PRO A 77 0.32 -9.76 -3.12
N GLN A 78 1.10 -9.25 -4.06
CA GLN A 78 0.62 -8.52 -5.24
C GLN A 78 0.78 -9.38 -6.50
N PRO A 79 0.02 -9.13 -7.58
CA PRO A 79 0.28 -9.77 -8.87
C PRO A 79 1.75 -9.64 -9.28
N GLY A 80 2.37 -10.75 -9.68
CA GLY A 80 3.80 -10.80 -10.02
C GLY A 80 4.75 -11.00 -8.83
N SER A 81 4.26 -11.00 -7.59
CA SER A 81 5.10 -11.32 -6.42
C SER A 81 5.52 -12.79 -6.40
N VAL A 82 6.73 -13.08 -5.94
CA VAL A 82 7.18 -14.45 -5.71
C VAL A 82 6.92 -14.81 -4.26
N VAL A 83 6.24 -15.94 -4.04
CA VAL A 83 5.83 -16.36 -2.69
C VAL A 83 6.38 -17.73 -2.34
N ILE A 84 6.69 -17.93 -1.06
CA ILE A 84 6.96 -19.24 -0.49
C ILE A 84 5.68 -19.70 0.21
N ALA A 85 5.15 -20.84 -0.22
CA ALA A 85 3.92 -21.38 0.34
C ALA A 85 4.09 -22.86 0.71
N ARG A 86 3.41 -23.26 1.80
CA ARG A 86 3.32 -24.65 2.25
C ARG A 86 2.04 -25.27 1.72
N VAL A 87 2.15 -26.31 0.91
CA VAL A 87 0.99 -27.09 0.45
C VAL A 87 0.31 -27.75 1.65
N THR A 88 -0.98 -27.49 1.82
CA THR A 88 -1.78 -28.01 2.94
C THR A 88 -2.69 -29.16 2.54
N LYS A 89 -3.19 -29.14 1.31
CA LYS A 89 -4.09 -30.16 0.79
C LYS A 89 -3.93 -30.32 -0.70
N VAL A 90 -3.79 -31.55 -1.17
CA VAL A 90 -3.79 -31.88 -2.61
C VAL A 90 -5.12 -32.54 -2.95
N MET A 91 -5.76 -32.08 -4.02
CA MET A 91 -6.98 -32.63 -4.60
C MET A 91 -6.73 -32.98 -6.08
N ALA A 92 -7.69 -33.66 -6.71
CA ALA A 92 -7.54 -34.16 -8.09
C ALA A 92 -7.25 -33.08 -9.16
N ARG A 93 -7.71 -31.83 -8.96
CA ARG A 93 -7.54 -30.72 -9.94
C ARG A 93 -6.91 -29.46 -9.36
N MET A 94 -6.53 -29.48 -8.08
CA MET A 94 -5.99 -28.31 -7.39
C MET A 94 -5.24 -28.69 -6.13
N ALA A 95 -4.33 -27.83 -5.69
CA ALA A 95 -3.71 -27.91 -4.38
C ALA A 95 -3.93 -26.61 -3.61
N SER A 96 -4.31 -26.70 -2.35
CA SER A 96 -4.35 -25.57 -1.43
C SER A 96 -2.99 -25.37 -0.78
N ALA A 97 -2.55 -24.13 -0.62
CA ALA A 97 -1.29 -23.79 0.01
C ALA A 97 -1.43 -22.58 0.93
N ASP A 98 -0.76 -22.62 2.09
CA ASP A 98 -0.66 -21.49 3.01
C ASP A 98 0.58 -20.67 2.64
N ILE A 99 0.44 -19.37 2.38
CA ILE A 99 1.56 -18.48 2.07
C ILE A 99 2.30 -18.13 3.36
N MET A 100 3.62 -18.33 3.36
CA MET A 100 4.49 -18.09 4.50
C MET A 100 5.33 -16.81 4.33
N CYS A 101 5.82 -16.56 3.11
CA CYS A 101 6.62 -15.39 2.78
C CYS A 101 6.18 -14.79 1.44
N VAL A 102 6.24 -13.46 1.33
CA VAL A 102 6.14 -12.71 0.07
C VAL A 102 7.48 -12.03 -0.16
N ASP A 103 8.14 -12.36 -1.26
CA ASP A 103 9.53 -12.04 -1.54
C ASP A 103 10.44 -12.42 -0.36
N SER A 104 11.09 -11.45 0.27
CA SER A 104 11.98 -11.62 1.42
C SER A 104 11.31 -11.31 2.77
N LYS A 105 10.00 -11.07 2.80
CA LYS A 105 9.26 -10.68 4.02
C LYS A 105 8.32 -11.80 4.47
N ALA A 106 8.46 -12.19 5.74
CA ALA A 106 7.54 -13.12 6.38
C ALA A 106 6.15 -12.48 6.55
N VAL A 107 5.11 -13.27 6.26
CA VAL A 107 3.75 -12.78 6.35
C VAL A 107 3.21 -12.94 7.77
N LYS A 108 2.66 -11.87 8.34
CA LYS A 108 2.10 -11.88 9.70
C LYS A 108 0.72 -12.54 9.77
N GLU A 109 -0.05 -12.39 8.70
CA GLU A 109 -1.42 -12.89 8.57
C GLU A 109 -1.43 -14.12 7.66
N LYS A 110 -2.31 -15.07 7.93
CA LYS A 110 -2.39 -16.29 7.12
C LYS A 110 -3.11 -15.98 5.80
N PHE A 111 -2.42 -16.15 4.68
CA PHE A 111 -3.03 -16.17 3.36
C PHE A 111 -3.09 -17.59 2.82
N THR A 112 -4.21 -17.96 2.21
CA THR A 112 -4.38 -19.29 1.59
C THR A 112 -4.51 -19.12 0.07
N GLY A 113 -3.58 -19.71 -0.67
CA GLY A 113 -3.59 -19.79 -2.12
C GLY A 113 -4.13 -21.13 -2.64
N MET A 114 -4.47 -21.15 -3.93
CA MET A 114 -4.89 -22.34 -4.66
C MET A 114 -4.08 -22.46 -5.95
N ILE A 115 -3.35 -23.56 -6.08
CA ILE A 115 -2.61 -23.93 -7.28
C ILE A 115 -3.55 -24.76 -8.13
N ARG A 116 -3.88 -24.28 -9.33
CA ARG A 116 -4.72 -25.01 -10.29
C ARG A 116 -3.87 -25.90 -11.16
N TRP A 117 -4.35 -27.11 -11.39
CA TRP A 117 -3.82 -27.99 -12.42
C TRP A 117 -4.42 -27.58 -13.77
N TYR A 118 -3.57 -27.46 -14.77
CA TYR A 118 -3.97 -27.30 -16.16
C TYR A 118 -3.45 -28.50 -16.96
N THR A 119 -4.37 -29.28 -17.56
CA THR A 119 -4.03 -30.11 -18.71
C THR A 119 -3.84 -29.17 -19.89
N GLY A 120 -2.81 -29.40 -20.71
CA GLY A 120 -2.54 -28.62 -21.93
C GLY A 120 -3.58 -28.77 -23.06
N SER A 121 -4.85 -28.98 -22.72
CA SER A 121 -5.99 -29.06 -23.64
C SER A 121 -6.86 -27.80 -23.65
N ASP A 122 -6.68 -26.88 -22.71
CA ASP A 122 -7.48 -25.64 -22.58
C ASP A 122 -6.71 -24.39 -23.05
N GLN A 123 -5.83 -24.53 -24.04
CA GLN A 123 -5.07 -23.40 -24.60
C GLN A 123 -5.16 -23.37 -26.14
N LEU A 124 -6.39 -23.30 -26.65
CA LEU A 124 -6.71 -22.72 -27.95
C LEU A 124 -8.10 -22.07 -27.83
N ASP A 125 -8.12 -20.81 -27.41
CA ASP A 125 -9.05 -19.74 -27.84
C ASP A 125 -8.65 -18.41 -27.19
#